data_AF-A0AAE4BYZ9-F1
#
_entry.id   AF-A0AAE4BYZ9-F1
#
_cell.length_a   1.000
_cell.length_b   1.000
_cell.length_c   1.000
_cell.angle_alpha   90.00
_cell.angle_beta   90.00
_cell.angle_gamma   90.00
#
_symmetry.space_group_name_H-M   'P 1'
#
loop_
_entity.id
_entity.type
_entity.pdbx_description
1 polymer ?
#
loop_
_entity_poly.entity_id
_entity_poly.type
_entity_poly.pdbx_seq_one_letter_code
_entity_poly.pdbx_strand_id
1 'polypeptide(L)'
;MIDIDEWTITSAALKAQAATPSPRLKAVMDSLVRHLHDFAREVQLTEAEWASGIDFLTRVGKITDDKRQEFILLSDVLGLSTLVTAQCNRRPTGCTEATVFGPFYVPDAPAYRNGEDISNGASGEPCFVGGTIRGIGGEPIGHASIDVWQSDDEGWYDVQRPELDHAQGRGHLKSLEDGRYHFRSIVAVPYAIPHDGPVGRMLEQLGRHPWRPAHLHFMIKAPGYETLITHVFRSEGSYLGSDAVFGVRSSLIADWKRHAPGVAPDGTHMKVPFYTLDYDFVLNTAPKD
;
A
#
# COMPACT_ATOMS: atom_id res chain seq x y z
N MET A 1 16.29 46.68 6.38
CA MET A 1 15.50 45.69 7.13
C MET A 1 14.27 45.42 6.29
N ILE A 2 13.88 44.16 6.05
CA ILE A 2 12.62 43.90 5.35
C ILE A 2 11.55 43.93 6.42
N ASP A 3 10.55 44.80 6.29
CA ASP A 3 9.38 44.77 7.17
C ASP A 3 8.63 43.46 6.90
N ILE A 4 8.37 42.71 7.96
CA ILE A 4 7.76 41.39 7.88
C ILE A 4 6.24 41.56 7.97
N ASP A 5 5.55 41.11 6.92
CA ASP A 5 4.09 41.04 6.83
C ASP A 5 3.67 39.74 6.11
N GLU A 6 2.37 39.59 5.87
CA GLU A 6 1.73 38.45 5.19
C GLU A 6 2.37 38.11 3.83
N TRP A 7 2.87 39.11 3.11
CA TRP A 7 3.36 39.00 1.73
C TRP A 7 4.88 38.95 1.67
N THR A 8 5.59 39.55 2.63
CA THR A 8 7.06 39.57 2.66
C THR A 8 7.67 38.40 3.44
N ILE A 9 6.92 37.75 4.35
CA ILE A 9 7.43 36.66 5.20
C ILE A 9 7.93 35.46 4.40
N THR A 10 7.29 35.12 3.28
CA THR A 10 7.74 34.00 2.42
C THR A 10 9.14 34.25 1.89
N SER A 11 9.41 35.45 1.38
CA SER A 11 10.72 35.83 0.87
C SER A 11 11.78 35.83 1.98
N ALA A 12 11.42 36.29 3.18
CA ALA A 12 12.31 36.26 4.34
C ALA A 12 12.66 34.81 4.74
N ALA A 13 11.67 33.92 4.80
CA ALA A 13 11.87 32.50 5.12
C ALA A 13 12.76 31.80 4.08
N LEU A 14 12.57 32.06 2.78
CA LEU A 14 13.42 31.51 1.72
C LEU A 14 14.85 32.04 1.77
N LYS A 15 15.03 33.31 2.13
CA LYS A 15 16.35 33.92 2.32
C LYS A 15 17.11 33.29 3.48
N ALA A 16 16.43 32.90 4.56
CA ALA A 16 17.06 32.22 5.70
C ALA A 16 17.67 30.86 5.32
N GLN A 17 17.18 30.22 4.25
CA GLN A 17 17.67 28.94 3.71
C GLN A 17 18.59 29.12 2.49
N ALA A 18 19.13 30.32 2.26
CA ALA A 18 19.96 30.60 1.09
C ALA A 18 21.28 29.81 1.07
N ALA A 19 21.84 29.52 2.25
CA ALA A 19 23.12 28.83 2.41
C ALA A 19 23.01 27.29 2.48
N THR A 20 21.84 26.71 2.20
CA THR A 20 21.66 25.25 2.22
C THR A 20 22.60 24.57 1.21
N PRO A 21 23.56 23.72 1.65
CA PRO A 21 24.59 23.18 0.77
C PRO A 21 24.06 22.21 -0.29
N SER A 22 23.06 21.41 0.06
CA SER A 22 22.43 20.45 -0.85
C SER A 22 21.44 21.16 -1.77
N PRO A 23 21.69 21.21 -3.10
CA PRO A 23 20.78 21.86 -4.04
C PRO A 23 19.41 21.20 -4.04
N ARG A 24 19.36 19.87 -3.87
CA ARG A 24 18.09 19.13 -3.84
C ARG A 24 17.30 19.42 -2.56
N LEU A 25 17.95 19.44 -1.40
CA LEU A 25 17.27 19.79 -0.15
C LEU A 25 16.72 21.21 -0.22
N LYS A 26 17.50 22.16 -0.74
CA LYS A 26 17.06 23.54 -0.94
C LYS A 26 15.82 23.61 -1.83
N ALA A 27 15.83 22.92 -2.98
CA ALA A 27 14.70 22.91 -3.88
C ALA A 27 13.41 22.37 -3.22
N VAL A 28 13.52 21.29 -2.43
CA VAL A 28 12.38 20.70 -1.71
C VAL A 28 11.85 21.66 -0.63
N MET A 29 12.71 22.18 0.23
CA MET A 29 12.30 23.05 1.35
C MET A 29 11.76 24.41 0.87
N ASP A 30 12.38 25.01 -0.15
CA ASP A 30 11.89 26.26 -0.72
C ASP A 30 10.49 26.08 -1.35
N SER A 31 10.24 24.94 -2.00
CA SER A 31 8.92 24.60 -2.55
C SER A 31 7.88 24.39 -1.44
N LEU A 32 8.23 23.62 -0.41
CA LEU A 32 7.35 23.36 0.74
C LEU A 32 6.93 24.65 1.43
N VAL A 33 7.88 25.55 1.72
CA VAL A 33 7.59 26.83 2.39
C VAL A 33 6.67 27.71 1.54
N ARG A 34 6.88 27.77 0.22
CA ARG A 34 5.98 28.50 -0.69
C ARG A 34 4.55 27.97 -0.60
N HIS A 35 4.36 26.67 -0.82
CA HIS A 35 3.03 26.05 -0.78
C HIS A 35 2.36 26.13 0.60
N LEU A 36 3.11 26.02 1.69
CA LEU A 36 2.57 26.13 3.04
C LEU A 36 2.08 27.55 3.35
N HIS A 37 2.86 28.57 2.96
CA HIS A 37 2.45 29.96 3.14
C HIS A 37 1.29 30.34 2.20
N ASP A 38 1.30 29.84 0.97
CA ASP A 38 0.20 30.06 0.02
C ASP A 38 -1.10 29.42 0.52
N PHE A 39 -1.05 28.20 1.07
CA PHE A 39 -2.19 27.57 1.74
C PHE A 39 -2.75 28.44 2.86
N ALA A 40 -1.89 28.93 3.78
CA ALA A 40 -2.33 29.76 4.90
C ALA A 40 -3.02 31.06 4.43
N ARG A 41 -2.51 31.69 3.37
CA ARG A 41 -3.12 32.87 2.75
C ARG A 41 -4.44 32.54 2.06
N GLU A 42 -4.48 31.45 1.30
CA GLU A 42 -5.65 31.01 0.53
C GLU A 42 -6.87 30.79 1.44
N VAL A 43 -6.68 30.13 2.58
CA VAL A 43 -7.76 29.86 3.53
C VAL A 43 -7.95 30.94 4.60
N GLN A 44 -7.10 31.98 4.59
CA GLN A 44 -7.04 33.00 5.65
C GLN A 44 -6.94 32.39 7.05
N LEU A 45 -5.98 31.47 7.22
CA LEU A 45 -5.85 30.62 8.40
C LEU A 45 -5.80 31.45 9.69
N THR A 46 -6.75 31.21 10.61
CA THR A 46 -6.80 31.91 11.89
C THR A 46 -5.81 31.33 12.91
N GLU A 47 -5.47 32.09 13.95
CA GLU A 47 -4.63 31.60 15.05
C GLU A 47 -5.22 30.37 15.75
N ALA A 48 -6.55 30.32 15.89
CA ALA A 48 -7.24 29.19 16.49
C ALA A 48 -7.17 27.93 15.62
N GLU A 49 -7.36 28.05 14.30
CA GLU A 49 -7.21 26.94 13.36
C GLU A 49 -5.76 26.46 13.27
N TRP A 50 -4.81 27.40 13.26
CA TRP A 50 -3.39 27.08 13.34
C TRP A 50 -3.05 26.28 14.61
N ALA A 51 -3.51 26.74 15.78
CA ALA A 51 -3.29 26.04 17.05
C ALA A 51 -3.92 24.63 17.03
N SER A 52 -5.11 24.48 16.45
CA SER A 52 -5.76 23.18 16.25
C SER A 52 -4.94 22.26 15.33
N GLY A 53 -4.37 22.80 14.25
CA GLY A 53 -3.48 22.05 13.35
C GLY A 53 -2.18 21.59 14.03
N ILE A 54 -1.58 22.44 14.86
CA ILE A 54 -0.40 22.08 15.67
C ILE A 54 -0.74 20.97 16.69
N ASP A 55 -1.87 21.09 17.38
CA ASP A 55 -2.32 20.04 18.32
C ASP A 55 -2.62 18.72 17.59
N PHE A 56 -3.24 18.77 16.41
CA PHE A 56 -3.46 17.60 15.57
C PHE A 56 -2.14 16.89 15.23
N LEU A 57 -1.16 17.60 14.67
CA LEU A 57 0.17 17.04 14.33
C LEU A 57 0.90 16.52 15.58
N THR A 58 0.74 17.20 16.72
CA THR A 58 1.29 16.76 18.00
C THR A 58 0.68 15.42 18.44
N ARG A 59 -0.63 15.24 18.30
CA ARG A 59 -1.31 13.97 18.62
C ARG A 59 -0.92 12.85 17.64
N VAL A 60 -0.74 13.16 16.35
CA VAL A 60 -0.23 12.21 15.35
C VAL A 60 1.16 11.71 15.76
N GLY A 61 2.04 12.61 16.21
CA GLY A 61 3.35 12.23 16.74
C GLY A 61 3.27 11.38 18.01
N LYS A 62 2.39 11.72 18.96
CA LYS A 62 2.28 11.01 20.26
C LYS A 62 1.76 9.58 20.16
N ILE A 63 0.91 9.27 19.17
CA ILE A 63 0.36 7.92 18.98
C ILE A 63 1.24 7.05 18.08
N THR A 64 2.26 7.64 17.45
CA THR A 64 3.21 6.91 16.60
C THR A 64 4.23 6.17 17.46
N ASP A 65 4.44 4.88 17.19
CA ASP A 65 5.40 4.00 17.86
C ASP A 65 6.06 3.04 16.85
N ASP A 66 6.77 2.02 17.34
CA ASP A 66 7.50 1.05 16.50
C ASP A 66 6.57 0.14 15.66
N LYS A 67 5.27 0.07 16.00
CA LYS A 67 4.26 -0.74 15.32
C LYS A 67 3.25 0.11 14.54
N ARG A 68 3.00 1.34 14.99
CA ARG A 68 2.01 2.27 14.43
C ARG A 68 2.70 3.53 13.90
N GLN A 69 2.54 3.79 12.59
CA GLN A 69 3.04 5.01 11.95
C GLN A 69 1.90 5.92 11.52
N GLU A 70 1.40 6.77 12.43
CA GLU A 70 0.26 7.64 12.17
C GLU A 70 0.61 8.76 11.16
N PHE A 71 1.87 9.16 11.05
CA PHE A 71 2.32 10.08 9.99
C PHE A 71 2.26 9.46 8.58
N ILE A 72 2.58 8.16 8.47
CA ILE A 72 2.41 7.44 7.20
C ILE A 72 0.92 7.33 6.89
N LEU A 73 0.10 7.00 7.89
CA LEU A 73 -1.35 6.94 7.70
C LEU A 73 -1.94 8.29 7.29
N LEU A 74 -1.46 9.39 7.87
CA LEU A 74 -1.85 10.74 7.46
C LEU A 74 -1.48 11.01 5.99
N SER A 75 -0.27 10.63 5.58
CA SER A 75 0.16 10.70 4.17
C SER A 75 -0.73 9.85 3.25
N ASP A 76 -1.12 8.66 3.69
CA ASP A 76 -1.98 7.74 2.94
C ASP A 76 -3.37 8.33 2.70
N VAL A 77 -4.03 8.81 3.77
CA VAL A 77 -5.40 9.32 3.66
C VAL A 77 -5.49 10.69 3.01
N LEU A 78 -4.39 11.45 2.93
CA LEU A 78 -4.29 12.68 2.14
C LEU A 78 -3.88 12.40 0.68
N GLY A 79 -3.63 11.14 0.32
CA GLY A 79 -3.24 10.72 -1.03
C GLY A 79 -1.79 11.03 -1.40
N LEU A 80 -0.98 11.55 -0.47
CA LEU A 80 0.42 11.87 -0.71
C LEU A 80 1.24 10.62 -0.98
N SER A 81 1.05 9.54 -0.22
CA SER A 81 1.75 8.26 -0.43
C SER A 81 1.48 7.72 -1.84
N THR A 82 0.22 7.71 -2.24
CA THR A 82 -0.22 7.27 -3.57
C THR A 82 0.37 8.15 -4.68
N LEU A 83 0.42 9.47 -4.49
CA LEU A 83 1.02 10.42 -5.44
C LEU A 83 2.53 10.16 -5.58
N VAL A 84 3.26 10.01 -4.48
CA VAL A 84 4.70 9.72 -4.49
C VAL A 84 4.97 8.39 -5.16
N THR A 85 4.20 7.35 -4.86
CA THR A 85 4.31 6.04 -5.54
C THR A 85 4.13 6.19 -7.05
N ALA A 86 3.11 6.93 -7.50
CA ALA A 86 2.86 7.17 -8.92
C ALA A 86 3.98 7.96 -9.62
N GLN A 87 4.64 8.89 -8.91
CA GLN A 87 5.78 9.64 -9.44
C GLN A 87 7.04 8.79 -9.56
N CYS A 88 7.33 7.98 -8.54
CA CYS A 88 8.54 7.17 -8.44
C CYS A 88 8.47 5.87 -9.24
N ASN A 89 7.28 5.39 -9.59
CA ASN A 89 7.06 4.12 -10.30
C ASN A 89 6.43 4.33 -11.68
N ARG A 90 6.83 5.38 -12.40
CA ARG A 90 6.42 5.56 -13.81
C ARG A 90 7.07 4.48 -14.67
N ARG A 91 6.25 3.55 -15.14
CA ARG A 91 6.68 2.41 -15.97
C ARG A 91 6.09 2.52 -17.38
N PRO A 92 6.68 1.85 -18.37
CA PRO A 92 6.07 1.74 -19.69
C PRO A 92 4.68 1.09 -19.61
N THR A 93 3.81 1.43 -20.56
CA THR A 93 2.50 0.80 -20.71
C THR A 93 2.65 -0.73 -20.86
N GLY A 94 1.84 -1.49 -20.12
CA GLY A 94 1.88 -2.95 -20.12
C GLY A 94 2.56 -3.55 -18.89
N CYS A 95 3.39 -2.78 -18.17
CA CYS A 95 3.88 -3.19 -16.85
C CYS A 95 2.76 -3.14 -15.82
N THR A 96 2.80 -4.04 -14.83
CA THR A 96 1.87 -3.97 -13.70
C THR A 96 2.12 -2.69 -12.90
N GLU A 97 1.05 -1.98 -12.56
CA GLU A 97 1.12 -0.74 -11.82
C GLU A 97 1.55 -0.98 -10.37
N ALA A 98 2.38 -0.09 -9.84
CA ALA A 98 2.70 -0.06 -8.42
C ALA A 98 1.63 0.68 -7.62
N THR A 99 1.44 0.31 -6.36
CA THR A 99 0.59 1.03 -5.41
C THR A 99 1.24 1.08 -4.02
N VAL A 100 0.61 1.77 -3.07
CA VAL A 100 1.19 2.03 -1.74
C VAL A 100 1.57 0.73 -1.02
N PHE A 101 2.66 0.75 -0.26
CA PHE A 101 3.13 -0.47 0.43
C PHE A 101 2.20 -0.90 1.57
N GLY A 102 1.61 0.07 2.27
CA GLY A 102 0.85 -0.15 3.50
C GLY A 102 1.77 -0.43 4.70
N PRO A 103 1.24 -0.34 5.93
CA PRO A 103 2.04 -0.41 7.15
C PRO A 103 2.28 -1.84 7.68
N PHE A 104 1.70 -2.86 7.05
CA PHE A 104 1.61 -4.21 7.63
C PHE A 104 2.59 -5.23 7.04
N TYR A 105 3.52 -4.80 6.18
CA TYR A 105 4.60 -5.68 5.74
C TYR A 105 5.56 -5.95 6.90
N VAL A 106 5.90 -7.23 7.09
CA VAL A 106 6.94 -7.64 8.03
C VAL A 106 7.96 -8.50 7.31
N PRO A 107 9.27 -8.16 7.42
CA PRO A 107 10.33 -8.94 6.81
C PRO A 107 10.39 -10.37 7.38
N ASP A 108 11.13 -11.23 6.68
CA ASP A 108 11.38 -12.61 7.11
C ASP A 108 10.10 -13.43 7.33
N ALA A 109 9.10 -13.21 6.47
CA ALA A 109 7.89 -14.05 6.43
C ALA A 109 8.26 -15.52 6.14
N PRO A 110 7.45 -16.49 6.61
CA PRO A 110 7.72 -17.90 6.35
C PRO A 110 7.84 -18.21 4.86
N ALA A 111 8.80 -19.08 4.51
CA ALA A 111 9.03 -19.49 3.14
C ALA A 111 8.13 -20.67 2.77
N TYR A 112 7.48 -20.58 1.61
CA TYR A 112 6.57 -21.58 1.08
C TYR A 112 6.99 -22.05 -0.31
N ARG A 113 6.69 -23.31 -0.62
CA ARG A 113 6.75 -23.87 -1.98
C ARG A 113 5.46 -23.54 -2.73
N ASN A 114 5.55 -23.56 -4.05
CA ASN A 114 4.35 -23.44 -4.88
C ASN A 114 3.35 -24.56 -4.54
N GLY A 115 2.09 -24.18 -4.37
CA GLY A 115 0.98 -25.06 -3.97
C GLY A 115 0.75 -25.19 -2.46
N GLU A 116 1.66 -24.68 -1.62
CA GLU A 116 1.45 -24.64 -0.17
C GLU A 116 0.47 -23.52 0.24
N ASP A 117 0.02 -23.58 1.50
CA ASP A 117 -0.98 -22.68 2.06
C ASP A 117 -0.34 -21.59 2.92
N ILE A 118 -0.36 -20.35 2.42
CA ILE A 118 0.20 -19.19 3.11
C ILE A 118 -0.74 -18.62 4.17
N SER A 119 -2.01 -19.03 4.19
CA SER A 119 -2.96 -18.56 5.21
C SER A 119 -2.46 -18.94 6.60
N ASN A 120 -1.81 -20.11 6.70
CA ASN A 120 -1.18 -20.65 7.90
C ASN A 120 -2.07 -20.53 9.15
N GLY A 121 -3.37 -20.77 9.00
CA GLY A 121 -4.34 -20.70 10.09
C GLY A 121 -5.17 -19.41 10.15
N ALA A 122 -4.91 -18.41 9.30
CA ALA A 122 -5.80 -17.25 9.16
C ALA A 122 -7.24 -17.70 8.79
N SER A 123 -8.24 -17.12 9.44
CA SER A 123 -9.65 -17.43 9.18
C SER A 123 -10.12 -16.82 7.85
N GLY A 124 -10.88 -17.60 7.07
CA GLY A 124 -11.54 -17.12 5.87
C GLY A 124 -11.93 -18.23 4.89
N GLU A 125 -12.68 -17.86 3.85
CA GLU A 125 -13.01 -18.80 2.76
C GLU A 125 -11.73 -19.17 1.98
N PRO A 126 -11.50 -20.45 1.64
CA PRO A 126 -10.31 -20.86 0.88
C PRO A 126 -10.21 -20.17 -0.49
N CYS A 127 -9.01 -19.73 -0.84
CA CYS A 127 -8.69 -19.11 -2.12
C CYS A 127 -7.43 -19.74 -2.73
N PHE A 128 -7.49 -20.10 -4.00
CA PHE A 128 -6.35 -20.60 -4.78
C PHE A 128 -5.86 -19.47 -5.67
N VAL A 129 -4.64 -19.01 -5.43
CA VAL A 129 -4.04 -17.89 -6.15
C VAL A 129 -2.97 -18.42 -7.09
N GLY A 130 -2.95 -17.92 -8.32
CA GLY A 130 -1.92 -18.28 -9.30
C GLY A 130 -1.77 -17.28 -10.42
N GLY A 131 -0.75 -17.50 -11.25
CA GLY A 131 -0.48 -16.68 -12.42
C GLY A 131 0.96 -16.84 -12.89
N THR A 132 1.45 -15.89 -13.66
CA THR A 132 2.80 -15.86 -14.23
C THR A 132 3.47 -14.52 -13.97
N ILE A 133 4.77 -14.54 -13.69
CA ILE A 133 5.63 -13.36 -13.66
C ILE A 133 6.41 -13.30 -14.98
N ARG A 134 6.29 -12.18 -15.68
CA ARG A 134 6.87 -11.96 -17.00
C ARG A 134 7.57 -10.62 -17.07
N GLY A 135 8.51 -10.47 -18.00
CA GLY A 135 9.02 -9.16 -18.38
C GLY A 135 8.12 -8.49 -19.42
N ILE A 136 8.39 -7.23 -19.73
CA ILE A 136 7.60 -6.45 -20.69
C ILE A 136 7.61 -7.04 -22.11
N GLY A 137 8.63 -7.81 -22.47
CA GLY A 137 8.70 -8.53 -23.75
C GLY A 137 7.88 -9.83 -23.77
N GLY A 138 7.24 -10.20 -22.66
CA GLY A 138 6.45 -11.43 -22.50
C GLY A 138 7.27 -12.65 -22.06
N GLU A 139 8.59 -12.50 -21.91
CA GLU A 139 9.48 -13.54 -21.42
C GLU A 139 9.13 -13.95 -19.98
N PRO A 140 9.12 -15.25 -19.66
CA PRO A 140 8.88 -15.70 -18.29
C PRO A 140 10.06 -15.31 -17.38
N ILE A 141 9.76 -14.90 -16.15
CA ILE A 141 10.76 -14.60 -15.13
C ILE A 141 10.73 -15.69 -14.07
N GLY A 142 11.65 -16.64 -14.20
CA GLY A 142 11.83 -17.70 -13.23
C GLY A 142 12.55 -17.24 -11.96
N HIS A 143 12.25 -17.89 -10.83
CA HIS A 143 12.86 -17.66 -9.53
C HIS A 143 12.74 -16.23 -8.98
N ALA A 144 11.77 -15.45 -9.46
CA ALA A 144 11.40 -14.17 -8.87
C ALA A 144 10.92 -14.39 -7.43
N SER A 145 11.42 -13.59 -6.50
CA SER A 145 10.95 -13.51 -5.12
C SER A 145 9.56 -12.88 -5.10
N ILE A 146 8.64 -13.51 -4.38
CA ILE A 146 7.25 -13.06 -4.20
C ILE A 146 6.97 -13.03 -2.71
N ASP A 147 6.85 -11.84 -2.15
CA ASP A 147 6.33 -11.63 -0.81
C ASP A 147 4.84 -11.27 -0.93
N VAL A 148 4.01 -11.96 -0.16
CA VAL A 148 2.55 -11.82 -0.19
C VAL A 148 2.01 -11.70 1.23
N TRP A 149 1.06 -10.79 1.44
CA TRP A 149 0.40 -10.62 2.74
C TRP A 149 -1.01 -10.04 2.59
N GLN A 150 -1.89 -10.38 3.52
CA GLN A 150 -3.27 -9.90 3.60
C GLN A 150 -3.82 -9.99 5.02
N SER A 151 -4.99 -9.39 5.24
CA SER A 151 -5.77 -9.63 6.46
C SER A 151 -6.49 -10.98 6.44
N ASP A 152 -6.93 -11.41 7.61
CA ASP A 152 -7.96 -12.44 7.78
C ASP A 152 -9.38 -11.94 7.44
N ASP A 153 -10.38 -12.80 7.61
CA ASP A 153 -11.80 -12.52 7.34
C ASP A 153 -12.46 -11.55 8.35
N GLU A 154 -11.79 -11.23 9.45
CA GLU A 154 -12.17 -10.15 10.37
C GLU A 154 -11.50 -8.81 10.00
N GLY A 155 -10.61 -8.80 9.00
CA GLY A 155 -9.93 -7.61 8.52
C GLY A 155 -8.66 -7.24 9.28
N TRP A 156 -8.08 -8.18 10.05
CA TRP A 156 -6.84 -7.97 10.80
C TRP A 156 -5.65 -8.65 10.13
N TYR A 157 -4.51 -7.96 10.08
CA TYR A 157 -3.22 -8.58 9.79
C TYR A 157 -2.69 -9.27 11.04
N ASP A 158 -1.92 -10.34 10.87
CA ASP A 158 -1.35 -11.12 11.98
C ASP A 158 -0.57 -10.25 12.98
N VAL A 159 0.16 -9.25 12.49
CA VAL A 159 0.94 -8.28 13.30
C VAL A 159 0.10 -7.44 14.27
N GLN A 160 -1.20 -7.37 14.02
CA GLN A 160 -2.16 -6.66 14.87
C GLN A 160 -2.73 -7.55 15.97
N ARG A 161 -2.44 -8.86 15.94
CA ARG A 161 -2.93 -9.87 16.88
C ARG A 161 -1.82 -10.32 17.83
N PRO A 162 -1.64 -9.68 19.00
CA PRO A 162 -0.57 -10.01 19.94
C PRO A 162 -0.67 -11.44 20.52
N GLU A 163 -1.83 -12.08 20.40
CA GLU A 163 -2.10 -13.45 20.84
C GLU A 163 -1.55 -14.53 19.92
N LEU A 164 -1.19 -14.20 18.67
CA LEU A 164 -0.62 -15.15 17.72
C LEU A 164 0.84 -15.46 18.05
N ASP A 165 1.19 -16.75 18.06
CA ASP A 165 2.55 -17.25 18.28
C ASP A 165 3.29 -17.58 16.96
N HIS A 166 2.60 -17.44 15.82
CA HIS A 166 3.14 -17.66 14.47
C HIS A 166 2.55 -16.67 13.46
N ALA A 167 3.22 -16.54 12.32
CA ALA A 167 2.76 -15.69 11.23
C ALA A 167 1.55 -16.30 10.50
N GLN A 168 0.56 -15.47 10.16
CA GLN A 168 -0.64 -15.88 9.44
C GLN A 168 -0.94 -14.91 8.28
N GLY A 169 -1.54 -15.41 7.20
CA GLY A 169 -1.93 -14.58 6.06
C GLY A 169 -0.77 -13.89 5.34
N ARG A 170 0.47 -14.34 5.55
CA ARG A 170 1.68 -13.83 4.90
C ARG A 170 2.70 -14.91 4.61
N GLY A 171 3.46 -14.73 3.54
CA GLY A 171 4.49 -15.68 3.14
C GLY A 171 5.40 -15.16 2.05
N HIS A 172 6.49 -15.88 1.85
CA HIS A 172 7.43 -15.68 0.76
C HIS A 172 7.52 -16.94 -0.08
N LEU A 173 7.42 -16.81 -1.40
CA LEU A 173 7.62 -17.90 -2.36
C LEU A 173 8.43 -17.41 -3.56
N LYS A 174 8.79 -18.35 -4.45
CA LYS A 174 9.46 -18.03 -5.71
C LYS A 174 8.64 -18.49 -6.90
N SER A 175 8.67 -17.74 -8.00
CA SER A 175 8.17 -18.27 -9.27
C SER A 175 8.96 -19.50 -9.71
N LEU A 176 8.26 -20.41 -10.38
CA LEU A 176 8.81 -21.57 -11.07
C LEU A 176 9.67 -21.13 -12.26
N GLU A 177 10.42 -22.06 -12.85
CA GLU A 177 11.34 -21.78 -13.97
C GLU A 177 10.63 -21.12 -15.17
N ASP A 178 9.37 -21.49 -15.43
CA ASP A 178 8.54 -20.93 -16.49
C ASP A 178 7.77 -19.64 -16.07
N GLY A 179 8.15 -19.05 -14.94
CA GLY A 179 7.55 -17.83 -14.40
C GLY A 179 6.23 -18.04 -13.66
N ARG A 180 5.64 -19.25 -13.68
CA ARG A 180 4.39 -19.51 -12.97
C ARG A 180 4.58 -19.42 -11.46
N TYR A 181 3.55 -19.00 -10.76
CA TYR A 181 3.45 -19.10 -9.31
C TYR A 181 2.05 -19.57 -8.91
N HIS A 182 1.93 -20.27 -7.80
CA HIS A 182 0.63 -20.60 -7.20
C HIS A 182 0.76 -20.94 -5.72
N PHE A 183 -0.28 -20.65 -4.94
CA PHE A 183 -0.39 -20.95 -3.52
C PHE A 183 -1.86 -20.94 -3.08
N ARG A 184 -2.14 -21.51 -1.91
CA ARG A 184 -3.44 -21.35 -1.24
C ARG A 184 -3.36 -20.21 -0.24
N SER A 185 -4.46 -19.50 -0.08
CA SER A 185 -4.68 -18.46 0.92
C SER A 185 -6.17 -18.47 1.29
N ILE A 186 -6.65 -17.35 1.83
CA ILE A 186 -8.04 -17.05 2.10
C ILE A 186 -8.52 -15.87 1.24
N VAL A 187 -9.83 -15.77 1.05
CA VAL A 187 -10.45 -14.65 0.33
C VAL A 187 -10.19 -13.35 1.07
N ALA A 188 -9.64 -12.35 0.37
CA ALA A 188 -9.48 -11.02 0.95
C ALA A 188 -10.86 -10.37 1.20
N VAL A 189 -10.97 -9.66 2.33
CA VAL A 189 -12.17 -8.90 2.72
C VAL A 189 -11.83 -7.41 2.85
N PRO A 190 -12.81 -6.50 2.70
CA PRO A 190 -12.61 -5.10 3.06
C PRO A 190 -12.28 -4.96 4.55
N TYR A 191 -11.38 -4.04 4.88
CA TYR A 191 -11.03 -3.75 6.27
C TYR A 191 -10.85 -2.24 6.46
N ALA A 192 -10.98 -1.77 7.71
CA ALA A 192 -10.75 -0.38 8.06
C ALA A 192 -9.27 -0.16 8.42
N ILE A 193 -8.67 0.92 7.92
CA ILE A 193 -7.38 1.41 8.45
C ILE A 193 -7.52 1.76 9.94
N PRO A 194 -6.43 1.79 10.74
CA PRO A 194 -6.49 2.28 12.12
C PRO A 194 -7.18 3.65 12.19
N HIS A 195 -8.27 3.76 12.95
CA HIS A 195 -9.11 4.95 12.96
C HIS A 195 -9.53 5.39 14.37
N ASP A 196 -8.86 4.87 15.39
CA ASP A 196 -8.94 5.29 16.80
C ASP A 196 -8.07 6.52 17.12
N GLY A 197 -7.20 6.91 16.18
CA GLY A 197 -6.25 8.01 16.31
C GLY A 197 -6.74 9.34 15.73
N PRO A 198 -5.86 10.37 15.71
CA PRO A 198 -6.17 11.66 15.11
C PRO A 198 -6.60 11.57 13.65
N VAL A 199 -5.98 10.69 12.86
CA VAL A 199 -6.35 10.51 11.45
C VAL A 199 -7.78 10.00 11.31
N GLY A 200 -8.18 9.03 12.13
CA GLY A 200 -9.56 8.54 12.15
C GLY A 200 -10.57 9.63 12.47
N ARG A 201 -10.30 10.47 13.49
CA ARG A 201 -11.16 11.62 13.80
C ARG A 201 -11.22 12.66 12.68
N MET A 202 -10.09 12.91 12.01
CA MET A 202 -10.06 13.80 10.84
C MET A 202 -10.95 13.24 9.73
N LEU A 203 -10.88 11.94 9.43
CA LEU A 203 -11.75 11.31 8.44
C LEU A 203 -13.23 11.45 8.80
N GLU A 204 -13.59 11.17 10.05
CA GLU A 204 -14.96 11.34 10.55
C GLU A 204 -15.47 12.77 10.37
N GLN A 205 -14.67 13.78 10.75
CA GLN A 205 -15.01 15.20 10.59
C GLN A 205 -15.14 15.61 9.12
N LEU A 206 -14.40 14.96 8.21
CA LEU A 206 -14.49 15.17 6.76
C LEU A 206 -15.60 14.33 6.10
N GLY A 207 -16.39 13.56 6.87
CA GLY A 207 -17.42 12.67 6.32
C GLY A 207 -16.86 11.51 5.50
N ARG A 208 -15.62 11.11 5.76
CA ARG A 208 -14.92 10.02 5.06
C ARG A 208 -14.91 8.75 5.89
N HIS A 209 -14.99 7.61 5.22
CA HIS A 209 -14.87 6.30 5.86
C HIS A 209 -13.41 5.79 5.89
N PRO A 210 -13.05 4.91 6.84
CA PRO A 210 -11.69 4.34 6.94
C PRO A 210 -11.50 3.06 6.10
N TRP A 211 -12.53 2.58 5.40
CA TRP A 211 -12.48 1.30 4.69
C TRP A 211 -11.58 1.31 3.45
N ARG A 212 -10.81 0.23 3.33
CA ARG A 212 -10.11 -0.18 2.11
C ARG A 212 -10.86 -1.35 1.47
N PRO A 213 -10.92 -1.43 0.13
CA PRO A 213 -11.50 -2.57 -0.57
C PRO A 213 -10.71 -3.85 -0.30
N ALA A 214 -11.32 -5.02 -0.51
CA ALA A 214 -10.63 -6.30 -0.42
C ALA A 214 -9.45 -6.38 -1.39
N HIS A 215 -8.26 -6.71 -0.87
CA HIS A 215 -7.05 -6.86 -1.68
C HIS A 215 -6.03 -7.81 -1.08
N LEU A 216 -5.14 -8.29 -1.96
CA LEU A 216 -3.95 -9.06 -1.61
C LEU A 216 -2.71 -8.24 -1.95
N HIS A 217 -1.76 -8.12 -1.02
CA HIS A 217 -0.51 -7.43 -1.28
C HIS A 217 0.54 -8.31 -1.96
N PHE A 218 1.36 -7.70 -2.80
CA PHE A 218 2.50 -8.33 -3.44
C PHE A 218 3.72 -7.41 -3.44
N MET A 219 4.88 -7.96 -3.08
CA MET A 219 6.18 -7.38 -3.39
C MET A 219 6.98 -8.41 -4.20
N ILE A 220 7.34 -8.05 -5.42
CA ILE A 220 8.02 -8.94 -6.37
C ILE A 220 9.39 -8.39 -6.71
N LYS A 221 10.42 -9.24 -6.59
CA LYS A 221 11.81 -8.91 -6.90
C LYS A 221 12.41 -9.97 -7.82
N ALA A 222 13.08 -9.53 -8.87
CA ALA A 222 13.83 -10.41 -9.76
C ALA A 222 15.14 -9.73 -10.19
N PRO A 223 16.25 -10.47 -10.31
CA PRO A 223 17.51 -9.90 -10.82
C PRO A 223 17.31 -9.23 -12.19
N GLY A 224 17.77 -7.98 -12.34
CA GLY A 224 17.62 -7.21 -13.58
C GLY A 224 16.26 -6.51 -13.75
N TYR A 225 15.37 -6.58 -12.76
CA TYR A 225 14.06 -5.93 -12.79
C TYR A 225 13.88 -4.97 -11.61
N GLU A 226 13.09 -3.93 -11.81
CA GLU A 226 12.66 -3.03 -10.75
C GLU A 226 11.76 -3.79 -9.76
N THR A 227 11.93 -3.55 -8.45
CA THR A 227 11.03 -4.12 -7.44
C THR A 227 9.60 -3.62 -7.71
N LEU A 228 8.64 -4.53 -7.79
CA LEU A 228 7.22 -4.18 -7.89
C LEU A 228 6.59 -4.32 -6.52
N ILE A 229 5.97 -3.26 -6.02
CA ILE A 229 5.08 -3.29 -4.85
C ILE A 229 3.69 -2.96 -5.36
N THR A 230 2.74 -3.86 -5.15
CA THR A 230 1.39 -3.69 -5.67
C THR A 230 0.33 -4.43 -4.84
N HIS A 231 -0.93 -4.23 -5.21
CA HIS A 231 -2.07 -4.96 -4.68
C HIS A 231 -2.87 -5.56 -5.82
N VAL A 232 -3.57 -6.67 -5.57
CA VAL A 232 -4.62 -7.19 -6.45
C VAL A 232 -5.95 -7.06 -5.72
N PHE A 233 -6.82 -6.19 -6.24
CA PHE A 233 -8.13 -5.88 -5.68
C PHE A 233 -9.20 -6.82 -6.23
N ARG A 234 -10.17 -7.18 -5.38
CA ARG A 234 -11.29 -8.03 -5.78
C ARG A 234 -12.34 -7.25 -6.56
N SER A 235 -12.71 -7.75 -7.74
CA SER A 235 -13.83 -7.25 -8.54
C SER A 235 -15.14 -7.28 -7.75
N GLU A 236 -16.04 -6.35 -8.07
CA GLU A 236 -17.38 -6.25 -7.45
C GLU A 236 -17.39 -6.07 -5.92
N GLY A 237 -16.23 -5.80 -5.31
CA GLY A 237 -16.08 -5.53 -3.89
C GLY A 237 -16.53 -4.11 -3.50
N SER A 238 -16.96 -3.95 -2.25
CA SER A 238 -17.23 -2.64 -1.68
C SER A 238 -15.96 -1.77 -1.66
N TYR A 239 -16.14 -0.45 -1.71
CA TYR A 239 -15.08 0.57 -1.58
C TYR A 239 -14.05 0.67 -2.72
N LEU A 240 -14.21 -0.04 -3.84
CA LEU A 240 -13.33 0.12 -5.00
C LEU A 240 -13.28 1.57 -5.52
N GLY A 241 -14.43 2.26 -5.51
CA GLY A 241 -14.54 3.67 -5.92
C GLY A 241 -14.23 4.68 -4.81
N SER A 242 -13.91 4.23 -3.59
CA SER A 242 -13.79 5.10 -2.42
C SER A 242 -12.71 4.66 -1.42
N ASP A 243 -11.69 3.92 -1.87
CA ASP A 243 -10.58 3.46 -1.04
C ASP A 243 -9.99 4.61 -0.20
N ALA A 244 -9.96 4.43 1.13
CA ALA A 244 -9.54 5.46 2.07
C ALA A 244 -8.13 6.02 1.82
N VAL A 245 -7.27 5.24 1.14
CA VAL A 245 -5.87 5.59 0.83
C VAL A 245 -5.59 5.76 -0.67
N PHE A 246 -6.64 5.74 -1.51
CA PHE A 246 -6.54 5.95 -2.96
C PHE A 246 -5.62 4.93 -3.69
N GLY A 247 -5.49 3.71 -3.17
CA GLY A 247 -4.59 2.69 -3.68
C GLY A 247 -5.10 1.93 -4.91
N VAL A 248 -6.40 2.02 -5.22
CA VAL A 248 -7.01 1.30 -6.35
C VAL A 248 -6.52 1.84 -7.69
N ARG A 249 -6.23 0.91 -8.61
CA ARG A 249 -6.02 1.15 -10.04
C ARG A 249 -6.85 0.15 -10.82
N SER A 250 -7.41 0.57 -11.95
CA SER A 250 -8.29 -0.31 -12.75
C SER A 250 -7.58 -1.57 -13.24
N SER A 251 -6.29 -1.48 -13.58
CA SER A 251 -5.47 -2.63 -14.00
C SER A 251 -5.18 -3.64 -12.88
N LEU A 252 -5.38 -3.23 -11.62
CA LEU A 252 -5.14 -4.05 -10.43
C LEU A 252 -6.42 -4.69 -9.90
N ILE A 253 -7.57 -4.48 -10.56
CA ILE A 253 -8.84 -5.14 -10.20
C ILE A 253 -8.92 -6.46 -10.97
N ALA A 254 -9.05 -7.56 -10.24
CA ALA A 254 -9.11 -8.91 -10.78
C ALA A 254 -10.39 -9.63 -10.36
N ASP A 255 -10.80 -10.63 -11.16
CA ASP A 255 -11.93 -11.48 -10.83
C ASP A 255 -11.55 -12.54 -9.80
N TRP A 256 -12.25 -12.55 -8.67
CA TRP A 256 -12.12 -13.59 -7.64
C TRP A 256 -13.30 -14.53 -7.80
N LYS A 257 -13.08 -15.58 -8.60
CA LYS A 257 -14.16 -16.45 -9.04
C LYS A 257 -14.55 -17.43 -7.93
N ARG A 258 -15.81 -17.36 -7.52
CA ARG A 258 -16.40 -18.30 -6.56
C ARG A 258 -16.76 -19.64 -7.21
N HIS A 259 -16.46 -20.73 -6.53
CA HIS A 259 -16.80 -22.10 -6.91
C HIS A 259 -17.61 -22.79 -5.82
N ALA A 260 -18.49 -23.71 -6.22
CA ALA A 260 -19.16 -24.62 -5.30
C ALA A 260 -18.16 -25.67 -4.74
N PRO A 261 -18.51 -26.41 -3.66
CA PRO A 261 -17.73 -27.57 -3.24
C PRO A 261 -17.43 -28.52 -4.40
N GLY A 262 -16.18 -28.98 -4.51
CA GLY A 262 -15.70 -29.71 -5.68
C GLY A 262 -14.19 -29.86 -5.71
N VAL A 263 -13.64 -30.20 -6.87
CA VAL A 263 -12.20 -30.34 -7.06
C VAL A 263 -11.58 -28.98 -7.36
N ALA A 264 -10.65 -28.55 -6.51
CA ALA A 264 -9.87 -27.32 -6.67
C ALA A 264 -8.77 -27.47 -7.74
N PRO A 265 -8.15 -26.37 -8.21
CA PRO A 265 -7.13 -26.42 -9.27
C PRO A 265 -5.93 -27.32 -8.98
N ASP A 266 -5.60 -27.55 -7.72
CA ASP A 266 -4.51 -28.44 -7.31
C ASP A 266 -4.93 -29.89 -7.06
N GLY A 267 -6.16 -30.24 -7.41
CA GLY A 267 -6.73 -31.59 -7.25
C GLY A 267 -7.36 -31.86 -5.88
N THR A 268 -7.32 -30.92 -4.94
CA THR A 268 -7.93 -31.10 -3.61
C THR A 268 -9.45 -31.13 -3.71
N HIS A 269 -10.09 -32.08 -3.03
CA HIS A 269 -11.54 -32.12 -2.93
C HIS A 269 -12.03 -31.22 -1.79
N MET A 270 -12.57 -30.05 -2.14
CA MET A 270 -13.12 -29.05 -1.24
C MET A 270 -14.54 -29.40 -0.84
N LYS A 271 -14.78 -29.54 0.47
CA LYS A 271 -16.11 -29.77 1.05
C LYS A 271 -16.93 -28.49 1.22
N VAL A 272 -16.29 -27.34 1.06
CA VAL A 272 -16.86 -26.00 1.19
C VAL A 272 -16.65 -25.23 -0.11
N PRO A 273 -17.42 -24.15 -0.37
CA PRO A 273 -17.12 -23.22 -1.44
C PRO A 273 -15.67 -22.70 -1.33
N PHE A 274 -15.08 -22.39 -2.48
CA PHE A 274 -13.73 -21.84 -2.56
C PHE A 274 -13.64 -20.82 -3.69
N TYR A 275 -12.53 -20.09 -3.74
CA TYR A 275 -12.28 -19.07 -4.74
C TYR A 275 -11.01 -19.36 -5.55
N THR A 276 -10.95 -18.82 -6.76
CA THR A 276 -9.72 -18.78 -7.56
C THR A 276 -9.40 -17.35 -7.97
N LEU A 277 -8.12 -17.00 -7.92
CA LEU A 277 -7.58 -15.74 -8.43
C LEU A 277 -6.43 -16.06 -9.38
N ASP A 278 -6.60 -15.69 -10.65
CA ASP A 278 -5.56 -15.76 -11.67
C ASP A 278 -5.07 -14.34 -12.01
N TYR A 279 -3.79 -14.04 -11.76
CA TYR A 279 -3.22 -12.72 -12.02
C TYR A 279 -1.77 -12.78 -12.52
N ASP A 280 -1.53 -12.26 -13.72
CA ASP A 280 -0.19 -12.17 -14.32
C ASP A 280 0.49 -10.84 -13.97
N PHE A 281 1.74 -10.89 -13.53
CA PHE A 281 2.57 -9.72 -13.23
C PHE A 281 3.57 -9.46 -14.36
N VAL A 282 3.67 -8.20 -14.77
CA VAL A 282 4.64 -7.74 -15.78
C VAL A 282 5.62 -6.77 -15.13
N LEU A 283 6.88 -7.18 -15.04
CA LEU A 283 7.96 -6.40 -14.43
C LEU A 283 8.68 -5.51 -15.45
N ASN A 284 9.07 -4.32 -15.00
CA ASN A 284 9.92 -3.42 -15.75
C ASN A 284 11.40 -3.77 -15.52
N THR A 285 12.22 -3.72 -16.56
CA THR A 285 13.67 -3.94 -16.44
C THR A 285 14.29 -2.80 -15.63
N ALA A 286 15.18 -3.12 -14.70
CA ALA A 286 15.96 -2.11 -14.00
C ALA A 286 16.90 -1.39 -14.99
N PRO A 287 17.19 -0.09 -14.78
CA PRO A 287 18.26 0.59 -15.50
C PRO A 287 19.55 -0.23 -15.39
N LYS A 288 20.28 -0.36 -16.50
CA LYS A 288 21.66 -0.85 -16.44
C LYS A 288 22.50 0.27 -15.84
N ASP A 289 23.10 0.00 -14.68
CA ASP A 289 24.12 0.86 -14.08
C ASP A 289 25.32 1.08 -15.03
#